data_AF-A0A6P8ZXV1-F1
#
_entry.id   AF-A0A6P8ZXV1-F1
#
_cell.length_a   1.000
_cell.length_b   1.000
_cell.length_c   1.000
_cell.angle_alpha   90.00
_cell.angle_beta   90.00
_cell.angle_gamma   90.00
#
_symmetry.space_group_name_H-M   'P 1'
#
loop_
_entity.id
_entity.type
_entity.pdbx_description
1 polymer ?
#
loop_
_entity_poly.entity_id
_entity_poly.type
_entity_poly.pdbx_seq_one_letter_code
_entity_poly.pdbx_strand_id
1 'polypeptide(L)'
;MRRRAGVGAIHKQKLEQEKYRDKGTEIQENALEQMSKQLDVFRSNLEEFAAKHKNEIRKNVQFRRQFQEMCASIGVDPLASGKGFWSVLGIGDFYYELSVQIVEVCIATSYKNGGLITMDELRKRLIQARGRSKQHQEISVDDLLCAAKKLRIFGNGFTVLPMGKGQFLVQSVPGELNMDHTAILQAASDNDGHISCLDIQSNLQWEADRAQRGLNYMLREGLAWIDNQNPKEQTYWFPSLFSACANAQN
;
A
#
# COMPACT_ATOMS: atom_id res chain seq x y z
N MET A 1 15.25 60.18 -30.41
CA MET A 1 15.99 59.11 -31.12
C MET A 1 16.71 58.23 -30.11
N ARG A 2 16.32 56.95 -29.98
CA ARG A 2 16.99 55.97 -29.12
C ARG A 2 18.22 55.45 -29.88
N ARG A 3 19.44 55.81 -29.46
CA ARG A 3 20.68 55.32 -30.09
C ARG A 3 20.71 53.80 -29.98
N ARG A 4 20.76 53.10 -31.12
CA ARG A 4 20.92 51.63 -31.17
C ARG A 4 22.27 51.27 -30.53
N ALA A 5 22.28 50.24 -29.70
CA ALA A 5 23.50 49.76 -29.05
C ALA A 5 24.54 49.38 -30.12
N GLY A 6 25.80 49.80 -29.92
CA GLY A 6 26.89 49.47 -30.83
C GLY A 6 27.21 47.97 -30.79
N VAL A 7 27.68 47.42 -31.91
CA VAL A 7 27.99 45.98 -32.08
C VAL A 7 28.93 45.45 -30.98
N GLY A 8 29.88 46.27 -30.51
CA GLY A 8 30.77 45.91 -29.39
C GLY A 8 30.07 45.81 -28.03
N ALA A 9 29.03 46.61 -27.77
CA ALA A 9 28.24 46.50 -26.54
C ALA A 9 27.37 45.24 -26.54
N ILE A 10 26.84 44.85 -27.72
CA ILE A 10 26.10 43.59 -27.89
C ILE A 10 27.02 42.39 -27.71
N HIS A 11 28.24 42.44 -28.25
CA HIS A 11 29.21 41.36 -28.09
C HIS A 11 29.71 41.21 -26.65
N LYS A 12 29.95 42.35 -25.96
CA LYS A 12 30.30 42.34 -24.52
C LYS A 12 29.17 41.79 -23.66
N GLN A 13 27.92 42.18 -23.94
CA GLN A 13 26.75 41.67 -23.21
C GLN A 13 26.56 40.16 -23.45
N LYS A 14 26.81 39.67 -24.67
CA LYS A 14 26.75 38.23 -24.98
C LYS A 14 27.85 37.44 -24.25
N LEU A 15 29.09 37.95 -24.25
CA LEU A 15 30.21 37.36 -23.50
C LEU A 15 29.98 37.35 -21.99
N GLU A 16 29.36 38.41 -21.43
CA GLU A 16 28.98 38.45 -20.02
C GLU A 16 27.88 37.41 -19.71
N GLN A 17 26.85 37.29 -20.55
CA GLN A 17 25.81 36.26 -20.41
C GLN A 17 26.37 34.83 -20.49
N GLU A 18 27.30 34.57 -21.41
CA GLU A 18 27.97 33.27 -21.51
C GLU A 18 28.77 32.97 -20.24
N LYS A 19 29.54 33.93 -19.72
CA LYS A 19 30.26 33.75 -18.44
C LYS A 19 29.34 33.53 -17.24
N TYR A 20 28.20 34.23 -17.16
CA TYR A 20 27.20 34.00 -16.11
C TYR A 20 26.57 32.62 -16.22
N ARG A 21 26.31 32.15 -17.44
CA ARG A 21 25.78 30.81 -17.69
C ARG A 21 26.78 29.74 -17.26
N ASP A 22 28.04 29.87 -17.69
CA ASP A 22 29.09 28.91 -17.36
C ASP A 22 29.33 28.87 -15.84
N LYS A 23 29.33 30.04 -15.16
CA LYS A 23 29.42 30.09 -13.69
C LYS A 23 28.18 29.48 -13.02
N GLY A 24 27.00 29.66 -13.60
CA GLY A 24 25.76 29.02 -13.14
C GLY A 24 25.83 27.49 -13.22
N THR A 25 26.36 26.96 -14.32
CA THR A 25 26.60 25.51 -14.50
C THR A 25 27.63 25.00 -13.50
N GLU A 26 28.74 25.70 -13.29
CA GLU A 26 29.76 25.32 -12.31
C GLU A 26 29.20 25.30 -10.87
N ILE A 27 28.37 26.28 -10.50
CA ILE A 27 27.70 26.31 -9.19
C ILE A 27 26.74 25.11 -9.05
N GLN A 28 26.00 24.79 -10.10
CA GLN A 28 25.09 23.65 -10.10
C GLN A 28 25.83 22.31 -9.97
N GLU A 29 26.94 22.14 -10.69
CA GLU A 29 27.79 20.95 -10.59
C GLU A 29 28.38 20.81 -9.18
N ASN A 30 28.91 21.90 -8.61
CA ASN A 30 29.41 21.90 -7.24
C ASN A 30 28.32 21.56 -6.21
N ALA A 31 27.09 22.07 -6.41
CA ALA A 31 25.96 21.75 -5.54
C ALA A 31 25.57 20.25 -5.63
N LEU A 32 25.57 19.67 -6.84
CA LEU A 32 25.29 18.25 -7.04
C LEU A 32 26.37 17.37 -6.41
N GLU A 33 27.64 17.73 -6.54
CA GLU A 33 28.74 16.99 -5.94
C GLU A 33 28.67 17.03 -4.40
N GLN A 34 28.37 18.20 -3.83
CA GLN A 34 28.13 18.34 -2.38
C GLN A 34 26.94 17.52 -1.91
N MET A 35 25.83 17.52 -2.67
CA MET A 35 24.65 16.72 -2.36
C MET A 35 24.98 15.21 -2.37
N SER A 36 25.74 14.74 -3.36
CA SER A 36 26.17 13.34 -3.44
C SER A 36 26.99 12.93 -2.21
N LYS A 37 27.96 13.77 -1.81
CA LYS A 37 28.78 13.52 -0.60
C LYS A 37 27.93 13.48 0.66
N GLN A 38 26.95 14.37 0.78
CA GLN A 38 26.03 14.38 1.92
C GLN A 38 25.15 13.12 1.95
N LEU A 39 24.68 12.64 0.79
CA LEU A 39 23.92 11.39 0.71
C LEU A 39 24.76 10.18 1.13
N ASP A 40 26.04 10.13 0.79
CA ASP A 40 26.95 9.04 1.20
C ASP A 40 27.23 9.03 2.71
N VAL A 41 27.49 10.21 3.30
CA VAL A 41 27.65 10.36 4.75
C VAL A 41 26.35 9.97 5.46
N PHE A 42 25.22 10.46 4.95
CA PHE A 42 23.92 10.19 5.52
C PHE A 42 23.59 8.69 5.47
N ARG A 43 23.81 8.07 4.31
CA ARG A 43 23.70 6.62 4.15
C ARG A 43 24.50 5.93 5.23
N SER A 44 25.81 6.18 5.32
CA SER A 44 26.70 5.54 6.30
C SER A 44 26.22 5.69 7.76
N ASN A 45 25.73 6.87 8.13
CA ASN A 45 25.19 7.11 9.48
C ASN A 45 23.90 6.32 9.72
N LEU A 46 23.03 6.25 8.71
CA LEU A 46 21.79 5.51 8.77
C LEU A 46 22.07 4.00 8.83
N GLU A 47 23.06 3.54 8.09
CA GLU A 47 23.60 2.18 8.13
C GLU A 47 24.03 1.79 9.56
N GLU A 48 24.83 2.63 10.20
CA GLU A 48 25.26 2.44 11.60
C GLU A 48 24.09 2.48 12.58
N PHE A 49 23.18 3.44 12.43
CA PHE A 49 21.98 3.56 13.26
C PHE A 49 21.13 2.30 13.20
N ALA A 50 20.84 1.81 12.00
CA ALA A 50 20.01 0.64 11.80
C ALA A 50 20.69 -0.64 12.29
N ALA A 51 22.03 -0.75 12.19
CA ALA A 51 22.80 -1.84 12.79
C ALA A 51 22.71 -1.83 14.33
N LYS A 52 22.91 -0.66 14.94
CA LYS A 52 22.88 -0.48 16.40
C LYS A 52 21.50 -0.75 16.99
N HIS A 53 20.45 -0.30 16.31
CA HIS A 53 19.07 -0.39 16.78
C HIS A 53 18.28 -1.55 16.16
N LYS A 54 18.93 -2.50 15.48
CA LYS A 54 18.28 -3.63 14.76
C LYS A 54 17.22 -4.36 15.59
N ASN A 55 17.55 -4.68 16.84
CA ASN A 55 16.63 -5.41 17.72
C ASN A 55 15.43 -4.56 18.16
N GLU A 56 15.61 -3.25 18.31
CA GLU A 56 14.54 -2.31 18.66
C GLU A 56 13.59 -2.11 17.48
N ILE A 57 14.12 -1.94 16.27
CA ILE A 57 13.34 -1.90 15.01
C ILE A 57 12.50 -3.18 14.88
N ARG A 58 13.10 -4.33 15.23
CA ARG A 58 12.45 -5.63 15.12
C ARG A 58 11.35 -5.84 16.19
N LYS A 59 11.55 -5.40 17.42
CA LYS A 59 10.61 -5.69 18.53
C LYS A 59 9.56 -4.61 18.77
N ASN A 60 9.88 -3.34 18.54
CA ASN A 60 9.01 -2.22 18.87
C ASN A 60 8.34 -1.67 17.61
N VAL A 61 7.02 -1.83 17.52
CA VAL A 61 6.19 -1.35 16.41
C VAL A 61 6.31 0.16 16.18
N GLN A 62 6.28 0.96 17.25
CA GLN A 62 6.34 2.42 17.14
C GLN A 62 7.69 2.88 16.59
N PHE A 63 8.77 2.30 17.09
CA PHE A 63 10.12 2.62 16.63
C PHE A 63 10.34 2.17 15.18
N ARG A 64 9.83 0.99 14.80
CA ARG A 64 9.84 0.49 13.42
C ARG A 64 9.15 1.47 12.47
N ARG A 65 7.97 1.97 12.84
CA ARG A 65 7.21 2.95 12.05
C ARG A 65 7.99 4.25 11.86
N GLN A 66 8.53 4.82 12.95
CA GLN A 66 9.33 6.04 12.88
C GLN A 66 10.57 5.88 11.99
N PHE A 67 11.23 4.73 12.08
CA PHE A 67 12.35 4.39 11.23
C PHE A 67 11.95 4.32 9.75
N GLN A 68 10.80 3.74 9.42
CA GLN A 68 10.28 3.70 8.06
C GLN A 68 9.90 5.08 7.53
N GLU A 69 9.23 5.91 8.33
CA GLU A 69 8.88 7.29 7.98
C GLU A 69 10.13 8.13 7.68
N MET A 70 11.19 7.95 8.48
CA MET A 70 12.49 8.56 8.23
C MET A 70 13.12 8.08 6.91
N CYS A 71 13.06 6.79 6.60
CA CYS A 71 13.58 6.28 5.32
C CYS A 71 12.77 6.84 4.13
N ALA A 72 11.44 6.87 4.24
CA ALA A 72 10.53 7.32 3.20
C ALA A 72 10.67 8.83 2.91
N SER A 73 10.85 9.67 3.93
CA SER A 73 11.02 11.13 3.73
C SER A 73 12.26 11.49 2.92
N ILE A 74 13.23 10.58 2.86
CA ILE A 74 14.50 10.74 2.15
C ILE A 74 14.46 10.02 0.79
N GLY A 75 13.39 9.26 0.52
CA GLY A 75 13.26 8.46 -0.69
C GLY A 75 14.07 7.16 -0.66
N VAL A 76 14.46 6.70 0.53
CA VAL A 76 15.11 5.40 0.70
C VAL A 76 14.08 4.36 1.11
N ASP A 77 14.03 3.25 0.40
CA ASP A 77 13.15 2.14 0.71
C ASP A 77 13.97 0.98 1.29
N PRO A 78 13.86 0.70 2.59
CA PRO A 78 14.62 -0.38 3.24
C PRO A 78 14.22 -1.77 2.72
N LEU A 79 13.15 -1.88 1.93
CA LEU A 79 12.59 -3.13 1.41
C LEU A 79 12.75 -3.28 -0.11
N ALA A 80 13.40 -2.31 -0.79
CA ALA A 80 13.47 -2.32 -2.26
C ALA A 80 14.45 -3.35 -2.85
N SER A 81 15.46 -3.82 -2.11
CA SER A 81 16.46 -4.73 -2.68
C SER A 81 17.07 -5.70 -1.67
N GLY A 82 17.04 -7.00 -2.03
CA GLY A 82 17.82 -8.07 -1.39
C GLY A 82 19.33 -8.02 -1.66
N LYS A 83 19.79 -7.10 -2.53
CA LYS A 83 21.22 -6.81 -2.77
C LYS A 83 21.65 -5.42 -2.27
N GLY A 84 20.76 -4.71 -1.58
CA GLY A 84 21.08 -3.44 -0.94
C GLY A 84 21.67 -3.65 0.45
N PHE A 85 22.33 -2.64 1.00
CA PHE A 85 22.84 -2.68 2.37
C PHE A 85 21.78 -3.12 3.41
N TRP A 86 20.52 -2.75 3.18
CA TRP A 86 19.38 -3.12 4.02
C TRP A 86 19.12 -4.61 4.20
N SER A 87 19.48 -5.41 3.19
CA SER A 87 19.41 -6.86 3.25
C SER A 87 20.37 -7.43 4.30
N VAL A 88 21.57 -6.86 4.43
CA VAL A 88 22.58 -7.26 5.42
C VAL A 88 22.09 -7.01 6.85
N LEU A 89 21.29 -5.97 7.04
CA LEU A 89 20.68 -5.69 8.33
C LEU A 89 19.50 -6.60 8.66
N GLY A 90 18.99 -7.39 7.70
CA GLY A 90 17.84 -8.29 7.90
C GLY A 90 16.54 -7.55 8.22
N ILE A 91 16.46 -6.26 7.89
CA ILE A 91 15.24 -5.45 8.05
C ILE A 91 14.20 -5.89 7.01
N GLY A 92 14.66 -6.24 5.80
CA GLY A 92 13.82 -6.82 4.75
C GLY A 92 13.24 -8.18 5.09
N ASP A 93 14.00 -9.03 5.77
CA ASP A 93 13.62 -10.43 6.07
C ASP A 93 12.28 -10.52 6.80
N PHE A 94 12.03 -9.62 7.75
CA PHE A 94 10.75 -9.56 8.45
C PHE A 94 9.57 -9.32 7.49
N TYR A 95 9.72 -8.39 6.54
CA TYR A 95 8.66 -8.08 5.58
C TYR A 95 8.53 -9.15 4.49
N TYR A 96 9.62 -9.79 4.08
CA TYR A 96 9.56 -10.91 3.16
C TYR A 96 8.86 -12.12 3.79
N GLU A 97 9.20 -12.46 5.04
CA GLU A 97 8.51 -13.49 5.81
C GLU A 97 7.02 -13.16 5.98
N LEU A 98 6.71 -11.91 6.35
CA LEU A 98 5.33 -11.44 6.49
C LEU A 98 4.58 -11.52 5.15
N SER A 99 5.23 -11.18 4.04
CA SER A 99 4.64 -11.25 2.69
C SER A 99 4.27 -12.68 2.32
N VAL A 100 5.14 -13.66 2.60
CA VAL A 100 4.85 -15.08 2.36
C VAL A 100 3.66 -15.54 3.20
N GLN A 101 3.61 -15.18 4.47
CA GLN A 101 2.50 -15.57 5.34
C GLN A 101 1.18 -14.90 4.92
N ILE A 102 1.21 -13.67 4.42
CA ILE A 102 0.03 -13.01 3.84
C ILE A 102 -0.50 -13.86 2.66
N VAL A 103 0.39 -14.31 1.77
CA VAL A 103 0.02 -15.18 0.64
C VAL A 103 -0.60 -16.48 1.13
N GLU A 104 -0.02 -17.14 2.13
CA GLU A 104 -0.54 -18.38 2.71
C GLU A 104 -1.95 -18.20 3.27
N VAL A 105 -2.19 -17.16 4.07
CA VAL A 105 -3.51 -16.86 4.64
C VAL A 105 -4.52 -16.56 3.53
N CYS A 106 -4.12 -15.79 2.51
CA CYS A 106 -4.99 -15.46 1.39
C CYS A 106 -5.41 -16.72 0.61
N ILE A 107 -4.47 -17.61 0.28
CA ILE A 107 -4.76 -18.88 -0.39
C ILE A 107 -5.68 -19.73 0.48
N ALA A 108 -5.36 -19.87 1.77
CA ALA A 108 -6.12 -20.69 2.72
C ALA A 108 -7.54 -20.18 2.99
N THR A 109 -7.86 -18.93 2.62
CA THR A 109 -9.19 -18.33 2.84
C THR A 109 -9.97 -18.05 1.58
N SER A 110 -9.29 -18.05 0.42
CA SER A 110 -9.85 -17.74 -0.90
C SER A 110 -11.17 -18.46 -1.21
N TYR A 111 -11.27 -19.74 -0.88
CA TYR A 111 -12.49 -20.54 -1.12
C TYR A 111 -13.70 -20.10 -0.28
N LYS A 112 -13.48 -19.40 0.83
CA LYS A 112 -14.55 -18.89 1.72
C LYS A 112 -14.97 -17.47 1.38
N ASN A 113 -14.00 -16.61 1.03
CA ASN A 113 -14.20 -15.16 0.92
C ASN A 113 -14.00 -14.60 -0.49
N GLY A 114 -13.84 -15.47 -1.50
CA GLY A 114 -13.58 -15.07 -2.88
C GLY A 114 -12.23 -14.37 -3.03
N GLY A 115 -11.33 -14.52 -2.06
CA GLY A 115 -10.00 -13.93 -1.99
C GLY A 115 -9.94 -12.43 -1.73
N LEU A 116 -10.98 -11.89 -1.09
CA LEU A 116 -10.94 -10.61 -0.38
C LEU A 116 -10.80 -10.85 1.13
N ILE A 117 -9.89 -10.13 1.78
CA ILE A 117 -9.72 -10.22 3.24
C ILE A 117 -9.39 -8.85 3.84
N THR A 118 -10.01 -8.50 4.96
CA THR A 118 -9.71 -7.23 5.67
C THR A 118 -8.35 -7.32 6.34
N MET A 119 -7.68 -6.17 6.50
CA MET A 119 -6.39 -6.13 7.22
C MET A 119 -6.51 -6.63 8.66
N ASP A 120 -7.63 -6.36 9.33
CA ASP A 120 -7.86 -6.82 10.70
C ASP A 120 -7.98 -8.34 10.79
N GLU A 121 -8.73 -8.95 9.87
CA GLU A 121 -8.88 -10.40 9.81
C GLU A 121 -7.59 -11.10 9.39
N LEU A 122 -6.88 -10.54 8.39
CA LEU A 122 -5.56 -11.00 7.98
C LEU A 122 -4.58 -10.99 9.15
N ARG A 123 -4.52 -9.87 9.89
CA ARG A 123 -3.69 -9.73 11.10
C ARG A 123 -4.03 -10.79 12.14
N LYS A 124 -5.32 -10.97 12.42
CA LYS A 124 -5.82 -11.93 13.40
C LYS A 124 -5.41 -13.36 13.03
N ARG A 125 -5.60 -13.76 11.78
CA ARG A 125 -5.20 -15.08 11.26
C ARG A 125 -3.69 -15.29 11.30
N LEU A 126 -2.90 -14.28 10.94
CA LEU A 126 -1.44 -14.34 11.01
C LEU A 126 -0.93 -14.55 12.45
N ILE A 127 -1.51 -13.82 13.41
CA ILE A 127 -1.17 -13.98 14.83
C ILE A 127 -1.55 -15.39 15.31
N GLN A 128 -2.71 -15.91 14.89
CA GLN A 128 -3.14 -17.27 15.22
C GLN A 128 -2.21 -18.33 14.61
N ALA A 129 -1.84 -18.20 13.34
CA ALA A 129 -0.97 -19.13 12.62
C ALA A 129 0.45 -19.18 13.20
N ARG A 130 0.99 -18.03 13.66
CA ARG A 130 2.29 -17.94 14.34
C ARG A 130 2.30 -18.58 15.74
N GLY A 131 1.14 -18.83 16.35
CA GLY A 131 1.04 -19.44 17.67
C GLY A 131 1.54 -18.55 18.83
N ARG A 132 1.55 -19.09 20.06
CA ARG A 132 1.84 -18.34 21.30
C ARG A 132 3.33 -18.28 21.69
N SER A 133 4.25 -18.55 20.77
CA SER A 133 5.68 -18.49 21.13
C SER A 133 6.10 -17.05 21.41
N LYS A 134 6.76 -16.82 22.56
CA LYS A 134 7.24 -15.51 23.06
C LYS A 134 8.26 -14.81 22.13
N GLN A 135 8.69 -15.46 21.05
CA GLN A 135 9.64 -14.91 20.09
C GLN A 135 8.99 -14.20 18.90
N HIS A 136 7.66 -14.22 18.77
CA HIS A 136 7.01 -13.55 17.65
C HIS A 136 7.00 -12.04 17.83
N GLN A 137 7.48 -11.36 16.79
CA GLN A 137 7.44 -9.91 16.70
C GLN A 137 5.99 -9.45 16.59
N GLU A 138 5.66 -8.34 17.25
CA GLU A 138 4.38 -7.69 17.05
C GLU A 138 4.24 -7.21 15.59
N ILE A 139 3.06 -7.49 15.03
CA ILE A 139 2.68 -7.11 13.68
C ILE A 139 1.64 -6.00 13.79
N SER A 140 1.91 -4.85 13.18
CA SER A 140 0.95 -3.76 13.05
C SER A 140 0.22 -3.81 11.70
N VAL A 141 -0.85 -3.03 11.57
CA VAL A 141 -1.56 -2.88 10.29
C VAL A 141 -0.66 -2.22 9.24
N ASP A 142 0.19 -1.27 9.64
CA ASP A 142 1.16 -0.62 8.75
C ASP A 142 2.18 -1.64 8.21
N ASP A 143 2.60 -2.61 9.04
CA ASP A 143 3.50 -3.67 8.60
C ASP A 143 2.86 -4.54 7.51
N LEU A 144 1.59 -4.91 7.71
CA LEU A 144 0.82 -5.69 6.74
C LEU A 144 0.59 -4.91 5.45
N LEU A 145 0.27 -3.62 5.56
CA LEU A 145 0.09 -2.75 4.40
C LEU A 145 1.39 -2.66 3.59
N CYS A 146 2.53 -2.52 4.26
CA CYS A 146 3.83 -2.44 3.63
C CYS A 146 4.17 -3.76 2.93
N ALA A 147 4.04 -4.91 3.62
CA ALA A 147 4.27 -6.23 3.04
C ALA A 147 3.31 -6.54 1.87
N ALA A 148 2.01 -6.30 2.02
CA ALA A 148 1.02 -6.53 0.99
C ALA A 148 1.26 -5.68 -0.27
N LYS A 149 1.67 -4.41 -0.11
CA LYS A 149 2.04 -3.55 -1.25
C LYS A 149 3.25 -4.08 -2.02
N LYS A 150 4.17 -4.79 -1.36
CA LYS A 150 5.34 -5.41 -2.01
C LYS A 150 4.97 -6.62 -2.87
N LEU A 151 3.86 -7.29 -2.58
CA LEU A 151 3.38 -8.42 -3.38
C LEU A 151 2.98 -8.03 -4.82
N ARG A 152 2.84 -6.73 -5.13
CA ARG A 152 2.60 -6.24 -6.50
C ARG A 152 3.68 -6.65 -7.51
N ILE A 153 4.88 -7.05 -7.06
CA ILE A 153 5.92 -7.60 -7.94
C ILE A 153 5.48 -8.89 -8.64
N PHE A 154 4.50 -9.61 -8.09
CA PHE A 154 3.90 -10.79 -8.71
C PHE A 154 2.81 -10.45 -9.74
N GLY A 155 2.68 -9.17 -10.12
CA GLY A 155 1.67 -8.68 -11.05
C GLY A 155 0.37 -8.30 -10.34
N ASN A 156 -0.76 -8.50 -11.04
CA ASN A 156 -2.09 -8.09 -10.56
C ASN A 156 -2.75 -9.10 -9.61
N GLY A 157 -2.03 -10.13 -9.17
CA GLY A 157 -2.58 -11.16 -8.26
C GLY A 157 -2.81 -10.66 -6.83
N PHE A 158 -2.06 -9.65 -6.38
CA PHE A 158 -2.20 -9.06 -5.05
C PHE A 158 -2.37 -7.54 -5.13
N THR A 159 -3.53 -7.07 -4.69
CA THR A 159 -3.87 -5.64 -4.69
C THR A 159 -4.43 -5.22 -3.34
N VAL A 160 -4.02 -4.05 -2.86
CA VAL A 160 -4.58 -3.45 -1.66
C VAL A 160 -5.64 -2.44 -2.06
N LEU A 161 -6.86 -2.62 -1.58
CA LEU A 161 -8.03 -1.81 -1.91
C LEU A 161 -8.41 -0.93 -0.71
N PRO A 162 -8.51 0.41 -0.88
CA PRO A 162 -8.97 1.29 0.18
C PRO A 162 -10.49 1.24 0.35
N MET A 163 -10.94 1.02 1.58
CA MET A 163 -12.36 0.94 1.95
C MET A 163 -12.90 2.23 2.58
N GLY A 164 -12.08 3.27 2.68
CA GLY A 164 -12.42 4.49 3.43
C GLY A 164 -12.20 4.31 4.93
N LYS A 165 -12.28 5.42 5.70
CA LYS A 165 -12.09 5.45 7.17
C LYS A 165 -10.77 4.80 7.67
N GLY A 166 -9.75 4.74 6.81
CA GLY A 166 -8.46 4.11 7.13
C GLY A 166 -8.45 2.58 7.03
N GLN A 167 -9.53 1.96 6.55
CA GLN A 167 -9.63 0.52 6.36
C GLN A 167 -9.14 0.11 4.96
N PHE A 168 -8.55 -1.09 4.89
CA PHE A 168 -8.03 -1.67 3.67
C PHE A 168 -8.41 -3.15 3.56
N LEU A 169 -8.66 -3.59 2.32
CA LEU A 169 -8.81 -4.99 1.94
C LEU A 169 -7.58 -5.42 1.14
N VAL A 170 -7.21 -6.69 1.26
CA VAL A 170 -6.28 -7.37 0.35
C VAL A 170 -7.10 -8.23 -0.59
N GLN A 171 -6.91 -8.00 -1.88
CA GLN A 171 -7.36 -8.88 -2.95
C GLN A 171 -6.22 -9.78 -3.37
N SER A 172 -6.48 -11.09 -3.44
CA SER A 172 -5.48 -12.14 -3.67
C SER A 172 -5.75 -13.04 -4.87
N VAL A 173 -6.87 -12.81 -5.56
CA VAL A 173 -7.23 -13.50 -6.80
C VAL A 173 -7.29 -12.50 -7.95
N PRO A 174 -6.87 -12.92 -9.16
CA PRO A 174 -7.01 -12.10 -10.35
C PRO A 174 -8.47 -11.72 -10.58
N GLY A 175 -8.70 -10.42 -10.82
CA GLY A 175 -10.01 -9.87 -11.09
C GLY A 175 -9.93 -8.36 -10.93
N GLU A 176 -10.48 -7.60 -11.86
CA GLU A 176 -10.44 -6.14 -11.74
C GLU A 176 -11.70 -5.67 -11.02
N LEU A 177 -11.50 -5.05 -9.86
CA LEU A 177 -12.56 -4.31 -9.17
C LEU A 177 -12.50 -2.87 -9.65
N ASN A 178 -13.53 -2.46 -10.38
CA ASN A 178 -13.68 -1.07 -10.80
C ASN A 178 -14.17 -0.20 -9.63
N MET A 179 -14.39 1.09 -9.90
CA MET A 179 -14.89 2.03 -8.88
C MET A 179 -16.28 1.66 -8.36
N ASP A 180 -17.14 1.08 -9.21
CA ASP A 180 -18.48 0.67 -8.79
C ASP A 180 -18.42 -0.48 -7.80
N HIS A 181 -17.58 -1.48 -8.09
CA HIS A 181 -17.37 -2.63 -7.22
C HIS A 181 -16.80 -2.21 -5.86
N THR A 182 -15.87 -1.27 -5.87
CA THR A 182 -15.30 -0.70 -4.65
C THR A 182 -16.36 0.06 -3.84
N ALA A 183 -17.22 0.84 -4.49
CA ALA A 183 -18.31 1.57 -3.81
C ALA A 183 -19.35 0.63 -3.20
N ILE A 184 -19.69 -0.49 -3.88
CA ILE A 184 -20.58 -1.52 -3.33
C ILE A 184 -19.96 -2.16 -2.08
N LEU A 185 -18.67 -2.51 -2.13
CA LEU A 185 -17.96 -3.07 -0.97
C LEU A 185 -17.95 -2.07 0.21
N GLN A 186 -17.71 -0.79 -0.06
CA GLN A 186 -17.75 0.27 0.95
C GLN A 186 -19.14 0.41 1.60
N ALA A 187 -20.20 0.45 0.79
CA ALA A 187 -21.56 0.50 1.29
C ALA A 187 -21.95 -0.76 2.08
N ALA A 188 -21.52 -1.94 1.64
CA ALA A 188 -21.73 -3.18 2.37
C ALA A 188 -20.97 -3.20 3.70
N SER A 189 -19.77 -2.61 3.76
CA SER A 189 -19.00 -2.49 5.00
C SER A 189 -19.69 -1.62 6.05
N ASP A 190 -20.48 -0.63 5.62
CA ASP A 190 -21.27 0.21 6.52
C ASP A 190 -22.57 -0.49 6.98
N ASN A 191 -23.04 -1.50 6.23
CA ASN A 191 -24.24 -2.30 6.49
C ASN A 191 -23.88 -3.72 7.00
N ASP A 192 -22.98 -3.86 7.98
CA ASP A 192 -22.64 -5.15 8.62
C ASP A 192 -22.18 -6.27 7.65
N GLY A 193 -21.65 -5.91 6.48
CA GLY A 193 -21.13 -6.85 5.47
C GLY A 193 -22.18 -7.39 4.50
N HIS A 194 -23.37 -6.80 4.44
CA HIS A 194 -24.39 -7.14 3.44
C HIS A 194 -24.97 -5.88 2.79
N ILE A 195 -25.59 -6.05 1.63
CA ILE A 195 -26.23 -4.95 0.91
C ILE A 195 -27.37 -5.48 0.03
N SER A 196 -28.37 -4.64 -0.22
CA SER A 196 -29.41 -4.92 -1.20
C SER A 196 -29.36 -3.99 -2.41
N CYS A 197 -30.17 -4.29 -3.42
CA CYS A 197 -30.30 -3.40 -4.59
C CYS A 197 -30.94 -2.05 -4.19
N LEU A 198 -31.89 -2.05 -3.24
CA LEU A 198 -32.49 -0.80 -2.74
C LEU A 198 -31.51 0.01 -1.90
N ASP A 199 -30.65 -0.63 -1.11
CA ASP A 199 -29.59 0.05 -0.35
C ASP A 199 -28.62 0.77 -1.28
N ILE A 200 -28.25 0.15 -2.41
CA ILE A 200 -27.38 0.80 -3.40
C ILE A 200 -28.08 2.01 -4.03
N GLN A 201 -29.36 1.87 -4.38
CA GLN A 201 -30.14 2.97 -4.97
C GLN A 201 -30.28 4.13 -3.98
N SER A 202 -30.53 3.86 -2.71
CA SER A 202 -30.71 4.90 -1.69
C SER A 202 -29.37 5.54 -1.25
N ASN A 203 -28.34 4.75 -0.99
CA ASN A 203 -27.06 5.24 -0.46
C ASN A 203 -26.17 5.84 -1.56
N LEU A 204 -26.13 5.22 -2.74
CA LEU A 204 -25.25 5.64 -3.84
C LEU A 204 -25.99 6.43 -4.94
N GLN A 205 -27.33 6.54 -4.87
CA GLN A 205 -28.16 7.23 -5.86
C GLN A 205 -27.96 6.67 -7.28
N TRP A 206 -27.83 5.35 -7.39
CA TRP A 206 -27.65 4.66 -8.67
C TRP A 206 -28.97 4.16 -9.25
N GLU A 207 -28.99 3.99 -10.56
CA GLU A 207 -30.06 3.27 -11.25
C GLU A 207 -30.06 1.78 -10.89
N ALA A 208 -31.25 1.18 -10.83
CA ALA A 208 -31.43 -0.23 -10.46
C ALA A 208 -30.63 -1.20 -11.35
N ASP A 209 -30.57 -0.94 -12.67
CA ASP A 209 -29.81 -1.77 -13.61
C ASP A 209 -28.29 -1.73 -13.32
N ARG A 210 -27.75 -0.55 -12.98
CA ARG A 210 -26.33 -0.41 -12.64
C ARG A 210 -26.00 -1.16 -11.35
N ALA A 211 -26.84 -1.02 -10.33
CA ALA A 211 -26.71 -1.75 -9.08
C ALA A 211 -26.73 -3.27 -9.31
N GLN A 212 -27.72 -3.75 -10.08
CA GLN A 212 -27.86 -5.16 -10.39
C GLN A 212 -26.67 -5.71 -11.19
N ARG A 213 -26.15 -4.96 -12.16
CA ARG A 213 -24.94 -5.36 -12.91
C ARG A 213 -23.72 -5.49 -12.01
N GLY A 214 -23.52 -4.54 -11.09
CA GLY A 214 -22.43 -4.60 -10.11
C GLY A 214 -22.57 -5.80 -9.17
N LEU A 215 -23.76 -6.05 -8.63
CA LEU A 215 -24.04 -7.19 -7.76
C LEU A 215 -23.88 -8.54 -8.48
N ASN A 216 -24.37 -8.65 -9.72
CA ASN A 216 -24.21 -9.85 -10.54
C ASN A 216 -22.74 -10.16 -10.82
N TYR A 217 -21.91 -9.13 -11.04
CA TYR A 217 -20.47 -9.30 -11.17
C TYR A 217 -19.87 -9.88 -9.88
N MET A 218 -20.20 -9.30 -8.71
CA MET A 218 -19.69 -9.78 -7.42
C MET A 218 -20.07 -11.24 -7.14
N LEU A 219 -21.29 -11.65 -7.49
CA LEU A 219 -21.71 -13.05 -7.38
C LEU A 219 -20.91 -13.96 -8.32
N ARG A 220 -20.73 -13.55 -9.58
CA ARG A 220 -20.01 -14.34 -10.58
C ARG A 220 -18.55 -14.56 -10.20
N GLU A 221 -17.89 -13.55 -9.65
CA GLU A 221 -16.51 -13.64 -9.16
C GLU A 221 -16.41 -14.34 -7.79
N GLY A 222 -17.53 -14.78 -7.20
CA GLY A 222 -17.55 -15.50 -5.93
C GLY A 222 -17.26 -14.63 -4.70
N LEU A 223 -17.38 -13.30 -4.83
CA LEU A 223 -17.12 -12.32 -3.78
C LEU A 223 -18.30 -12.13 -2.83
N ALA A 224 -19.51 -12.43 -3.31
CA ALA A 224 -20.76 -12.31 -2.56
C ALA A 224 -21.57 -13.61 -2.61
N TRP A 225 -22.39 -13.81 -1.58
CA TRP A 225 -23.43 -14.83 -1.52
C TRP A 225 -24.79 -14.17 -1.60
N ILE A 226 -25.76 -14.84 -2.23
CA ILE A 226 -27.14 -14.35 -2.28
C ILE A 226 -27.97 -15.00 -1.18
N ASP A 227 -28.75 -14.19 -0.48
CA ASP A 227 -29.76 -14.64 0.47
C ASP A 227 -31.15 -14.23 -0.01
N ASN A 228 -31.99 -15.24 -0.22
CA ASN A 228 -33.38 -15.11 -0.69
C ASN A 228 -34.40 -15.28 0.45
N GLN A 229 -33.95 -15.44 1.71
CA GLN A 229 -34.84 -15.69 2.84
C GLN A 229 -35.51 -14.42 3.37
N ASN A 230 -34.99 -13.23 3.01
CA ASN A 230 -35.59 -11.96 3.38
C ASN A 230 -36.86 -11.71 2.53
N PRO A 231 -38.05 -11.56 3.16
CA PRO A 231 -39.31 -11.38 2.44
C PRO A 231 -39.42 -10.06 1.66
N LYS A 232 -38.61 -9.05 2.03
CA LYS A 232 -38.69 -7.71 1.43
C LYS A 232 -37.90 -7.62 0.13
N GLU A 233 -36.69 -8.18 0.13
CA GLU A 233 -35.77 -8.11 -0.99
C GLU A 233 -34.61 -9.10 -0.85
N GLN A 234 -33.97 -9.42 -1.97
CA GLN A 234 -32.76 -10.22 -2.01
C GLN A 234 -31.58 -9.44 -1.43
N THR A 235 -30.85 -10.05 -0.51
CA THR A 235 -29.65 -9.46 0.10
C THR A 235 -28.40 -10.19 -0.38
N TYR A 236 -27.31 -9.43 -0.48
CA TYR A 236 -26.03 -9.89 -0.98
C TYR A 236 -25.01 -9.74 0.16
N TRP A 237 -24.44 -10.87 0.59
CA TRP A 237 -23.55 -10.95 1.73
C TRP A 237 -22.11 -11.12 1.27
N PHE A 238 -21.19 -10.32 1.81
CA PHE A 238 -19.76 -10.39 1.49
C PHE A 238 -19.02 -11.11 2.62
N PRO A 239 -18.59 -12.38 2.43
CA PRO A 239 -17.97 -13.14 3.50
C PRO A 239 -16.66 -12.52 4.01
N SER A 240 -15.99 -11.71 3.18
CA SER A 240 -14.79 -10.94 3.52
C SER A 240 -15.03 -9.84 4.55
N LEU A 241 -16.24 -9.31 4.64
CA LEU A 241 -16.66 -8.26 5.57
C LEU A 241 -17.41 -8.82 6.78
N PHE A 242 -17.90 -10.06 6.69
CA PHE A 242 -18.71 -10.68 7.72
C PHE A 242 -17.85 -11.35 8.82
N SER A 243 -17.86 -10.74 10.00
CA SER A 243 -17.04 -11.16 11.15
C SER A 243 -17.27 -12.62 11.58
N ALA A 244 -18.48 -13.17 11.42
CA ALA A 244 -18.77 -14.55 11.76
C ALA A 244 -18.20 -15.56 10.75
N CYS A 245 -18.12 -15.23 9.46
CA CYS A 245 -17.41 -16.05 8.47
C CYS A 245 -15.90 -16.02 8.69
N ALA A 246 -15.37 -14.86 9.08
CA ALA A 246 -13.99 -14.69 9.52
C ALA A 246 -13.64 -15.61 10.71
N ASN A 247 -14.52 -15.71 11.71
CA ASN A 247 -14.28 -16.51 12.91
C ASN A 247 -14.61 -18.00 12.80
N ALA A 248 -15.26 -18.44 11.71
CA ALA A 248 -15.59 -19.84 11.48
C ALA A 248 -14.31 -20.65 11.21
N GLN A 249 -13.71 -21.15 12.28
CA GLN A 249 -12.71 -22.21 12.24
C GLN A 249 -13.40 -23.47 11.70
N ASN A 250 -12.80 -24.10 10.69
CA ASN A 250 -13.19 -25.47 10.33
C ASN A 250 -12.83 -26.39 11.49
#